data_AF-A0AAD8DNN5-F1
#
_entry.id   AF-A0AAD8DNN5-F1
#
_cell.length_a   1.000
_cell.length_b   1.000
_cell.length_c   1.000
_cell.angle_alpha   90.00
_cell.angle_beta   90.00
_cell.angle_gamma   90.00
#
_symmetry.space_group_name_H-M   'P 1'
#
loop_
_entity.id
_entity.type
_entity.pdbx_description
1 polymer ?
#
loop_
_entity_poly.entity_id
_entity_poly.type
_entity_poly.pdbx_seq_one_letter_code
_entity_poly.pdbx_strand_id
1 'polypeptide(L)'
;MDVTESSAVKMSHFATPFLAVNLGCEMIFVIDQRLKAQNISQDKSEKVLTDVTTVLLHPKLLDELFTPQPVAAHALIKQLLQDISTSSIMKLDDYSMSKLWDLMTMIFKWQLSVATNQSIFDITRRHLRSVAMLMPQFFPKCIIEQVMRRFESLSHQFTDDDYKCLNNTLLIWFSEFHTKISVLMRLGLQRKDGTLNLPSTISTNLLHNLGENIYKYDNKKNPIEEFENRCADTNEINCLLSSIEKTNSKNKVELQLPIEFGTTSSKKKTLEITTDIQFETIDTSFKIKNTDLTFIPDIPKSPQEDLLEMLGTIGDSM
;
A
#
# COMPACT_ATOMS: atom_id res chain seq x y z
N MET A 1 -22.74 10.98 -31.31
CA MET A 1 -22.11 9.72 -30.87
C MET A 1 -20.83 9.97 -30.07
N ASP A 2 -20.21 11.16 -30.13
CA ASP A 2 -18.91 11.43 -29.49
C ASP A 2 -18.88 11.77 -27.99
N VAL A 3 -19.99 12.19 -27.37
CA VAL A 3 -19.96 12.71 -25.99
C VAL A 3 -19.89 11.57 -24.95
N THR A 4 -20.55 10.44 -25.22
CA THR A 4 -20.59 9.28 -24.33
C THR A 4 -19.29 8.48 -24.34
N GLU A 5 -18.65 8.37 -25.52
CA GLU A 5 -17.39 7.64 -25.69
C GLU A 5 -16.21 8.42 -25.05
N SER A 6 -16.21 9.75 -25.14
CA SER A 6 -15.23 10.60 -24.46
C SER A 6 -15.34 10.57 -22.92
N SER A 7 -16.56 10.45 -22.38
CA SER A 7 -16.79 10.32 -20.93
C SER A 7 -16.36 8.96 -20.40
N ALA A 8 -16.72 7.87 -21.08
CA ALA A 8 -16.35 6.51 -20.68
C ALA A 8 -14.84 6.28 -20.68
N VAL A 9 -14.14 6.82 -21.69
CA VAL A 9 -12.67 6.80 -21.73
C VAL A 9 -12.12 7.57 -20.52
N LYS A 10 -12.61 8.79 -20.23
CA LYS A 10 -12.19 9.58 -19.05
C LYS A 10 -12.44 8.92 -17.69
N MET A 11 -13.38 7.99 -17.56
CA MET A 11 -13.69 7.36 -16.27
C MET A 11 -12.93 6.05 -16.02
N SER A 12 -12.51 5.33 -17.06
CA SER A 12 -11.49 4.26 -16.94
C SER A 12 -10.15 4.77 -16.37
N HIS A 13 -9.91 6.07 -16.50
CA HIS A 13 -8.71 6.76 -16.02
C HIS A 13 -8.68 6.93 -14.48
N PHE A 14 -9.65 6.39 -13.76
CA PHE A 14 -9.65 6.31 -12.30
C PHE A 14 -9.40 4.90 -11.77
N ALA A 15 -8.93 3.94 -12.58
CA ALA A 15 -8.59 2.60 -12.08
C ALA A 15 -7.41 2.59 -11.11
N THR A 16 -6.41 3.43 -11.34
CA THR A 16 -5.17 3.53 -10.55
C THR A 16 -5.39 3.77 -9.04
N PRO A 17 -6.25 4.71 -8.58
CA PRO A 17 -6.50 4.89 -7.15
C PRO A 17 -7.17 3.67 -6.52
N PHE A 18 -8.05 2.95 -7.23
CA PHE A 18 -8.59 1.69 -6.73
C PHE A 18 -7.51 0.62 -6.58
N LEU A 19 -6.61 0.48 -7.56
CA LEU A 19 -5.52 -0.48 -7.47
C LEU A 19 -4.60 -0.18 -6.29
N ALA A 20 -4.08 1.05 -6.21
CA ALA A 20 -3.12 1.44 -5.17
C ALA A 20 -3.72 1.30 -3.76
N VAL A 21 -4.93 1.82 -3.53
CA VAL A 21 -5.55 1.80 -2.20
C VAL A 21 -6.00 0.40 -1.80
N ASN A 22 -6.67 -0.35 -2.68
CA ASN A 22 -7.17 -1.69 -2.32
C ASN A 22 -6.03 -2.71 -2.16
N LEU A 23 -5.06 -2.73 -3.06
CA LEU A 23 -3.88 -3.59 -2.89
C LEU A 23 -3.06 -3.17 -1.65
N GLY A 24 -2.97 -1.88 -1.35
CA GLY A 24 -2.37 -1.39 -0.11
C GLY A 24 -3.13 -1.83 1.15
N CYS A 25 -4.45 -1.89 1.11
CA CYS A 25 -5.24 -2.44 2.22
C CYS A 25 -5.01 -3.94 2.40
N GLU A 26 -4.99 -4.71 1.31
CA GLU A 26 -4.63 -6.13 1.35
C GLU A 26 -3.20 -6.33 1.88
N MET A 27 -2.26 -5.45 1.50
CA MET A 27 -0.90 -5.42 2.04
C MET A 27 -0.90 -5.34 3.56
N ILE A 28 -1.66 -4.38 4.10
CA ILE A 28 -1.79 -4.14 5.55
C ILE A 28 -2.39 -5.37 6.23
N PHE A 29 -3.38 -6.04 5.63
CA PHE A 29 -3.94 -7.27 6.18
C PHE A 29 -2.92 -8.41 6.25
N VAL A 30 -2.17 -8.64 5.17
CA VAL A 30 -1.11 -9.66 5.13
C VAL A 30 -0.04 -9.36 6.18
N ILE A 31 0.39 -8.10 6.28
CA ILE A 31 1.38 -7.65 7.27
C ILE A 31 0.86 -7.86 8.70
N ASP A 32 -0.38 -7.47 9.00
CA ASP A 32 -0.99 -7.65 10.33
C ASP A 32 -1.03 -9.13 10.74
N GLN A 33 -1.51 -10.01 9.85
CA GLN A 33 -1.55 -11.45 10.14
C GLN A 33 -0.17 -12.02 10.42
N ARG A 34 0.82 -11.52 9.73
CA ARG A 34 2.19 -11.97 9.85
C ARG A 34 2.86 -11.53 11.14
N LEU A 35 2.70 -10.27 11.51
CA LEU A 35 3.16 -9.74 12.79
C LEU A 35 2.58 -10.56 13.95
N LYS A 36 1.31 -10.96 13.84
CA LYS A 36 0.64 -11.88 14.78
C LYS A 36 1.25 -13.28 14.76
N ALA A 37 1.43 -13.89 13.59
CA ALA A 37 1.99 -15.23 13.46
C ALA A 37 3.41 -15.35 14.03
N GLN A 38 4.20 -14.28 13.93
CA GLN A 38 5.56 -14.21 14.48
C GLN A 38 5.62 -13.72 15.93
N ASN A 39 4.48 -13.49 16.58
CA ASN A 39 4.39 -12.96 17.95
C ASN A 39 5.19 -11.66 18.14
N ILE A 40 5.16 -10.77 17.15
CA ILE A 40 5.80 -9.45 17.28
C ILE A 40 5.08 -8.65 18.35
N SER A 41 5.86 -8.01 19.24
CA SER A 41 5.33 -7.17 20.33
C SER A 41 4.33 -6.14 19.82
N GLN A 42 3.23 -5.94 20.54
CA GLN A 42 2.14 -5.05 20.16
C GLN A 42 2.63 -3.66 19.73
N ASP A 43 3.51 -3.02 20.50
CA ASP A 43 4.04 -1.68 20.19
C ASP A 43 4.71 -1.60 18.82
N LYS A 44 5.51 -2.63 18.46
CA LYS A 44 6.18 -2.69 17.16
C LYS A 44 5.19 -2.97 16.04
N SER A 45 4.21 -3.85 16.29
CA SER A 45 3.17 -4.16 15.32
C SER A 45 2.33 -2.92 15.00
N GLU A 46 1.89 -2.18 16.03
CA GLU A 46 1.18 -0.91 15.88
C GLU A 46 2.01 0.13 15.14
N LYS A 47 3.31 0.22 15.43
CA LYS A 47 4.22 1.13 14.72
C LYS A 47 4.34 0.79 13.24
N VAL A 48 4.56 -0.47 12.89
CA VAL A 48 4.65 -0.92 11.49
C VAL A 48 3.36 -0.60 10.73
N LEU A 49 2.21 -0.98 11.29
CA LEU A 49 0.91 -0.75 10.67
C LEU A 49 0.59 0.74 10.52
N THR A 50 0.95 1.55 11.52
CA THR A 50 0.77 3.01 11.49
C THR A 50 1.63 3.66 10.41
N ASP A 51 2.91 3.32 10.32
CA ASP A 51 3.84 3.90 9.34
C ASP A 51 3.37 3.57 7.91
N VAL A 52 3.06 2.30 7.63
CA VAL A 52 2.55 1.86 6.31
C VAL A 52 1.24 2.56 5.93
N THR A 53 0.28 2.62 6.86
CA THR A 53 -1.04 3.22 6.60
C THR A 53 -0.94 4.73 6.40
N THR A 54 -0.07 5.41 7.14
CA THR A 54 0.14 6.86 7.04
C THR A 54 0.66 7.23 5.66
N VAL A 55 1.65 6.48 5.14
CA VAL A 55 2.21 6.75 3.81
C VAL A 55 1.22 6.36 2.70
N LEU A 56 0.54 5.21 2.82
CA LEU A 56 -0.45 4.75 1.85
C LEU A 56 -1.60 5.75 1.64
N LEU A 57 -2.06 6.37 2.73
CA LEU A 57 -3.22 7.28 2.73
C LEU A 57 -2.82 8.75 2.80
N HIS A 58 -1.56 9.06 2.52
CA HIS A 58 -1.06 10.42 2.59
C HIS A 58 -1.76 11.31 1.54
N PRO A 59 -2.27 12.50 1.91
CA PRO A 59 -3.03 13.37 1.01
C PRO A 59 -2.31 13.69 -0.32
N LYS A 60 -1.01 14.01 -0.28
CA LYS A 60 -0.22 14.27 -1.50
C LYS A 60 -0.17 13.07 -2.44
N LEU A 61 -0.06 11.85 -1.92
CA LEU A 61 -0.10 10.65 -2.76
C LEU A 61 -1.49 10.48 -3.37
N LEU A 62 -2.54 10.68 -2.57
CA LEU A 62 -3.92 10.59 -3.04
C LEU A 62 -4.26 11.66 -4.07
N ASP A 63 -3.73 12.89 -3.97
CA ASP A 63 -3.93 13.94 -4.97
C ASP A 63 -3.40 13.51 -6.34
N GLU A 64 -2.22 12.89 -6.35
CA GLU A 64 -1.60 12.37 -7.57
C GLU A 64 -2.37 11.15 -8.11
N LEU A 65 -2.74 10.20 -7.25
CA LEU A 65 -3.48 9.00 -7.67
C LEU A 65 -4.88 9.32 -8.21
N PHE A 66 -5.56 10.34 -7.68
CA PHE A 66 -6.90 10.73 -8.13
C PHE A 66 -6.88 11.68 -9.34
N THR A 67 -5.70 11.98 -9.89
CA THR A 67 -5.61 12.66 -11.18
C THR A 67 -6.06 11.70 -12.29
N PRO A 68 -6.97 12.10 -13.19
CA PRO A 68 -7.40 11.23 -14.29
C PRO A 68 -6.21 10.87 -15.19
N GLN A 69 -5.86 9.58 -15.23
CA GLN A 69 -4.75 9.04 -16.00
C GLN A 69 -4.99 7.59 -16.44
N PRO A 70 -4.38 7.11 -17.53
CA PRO A 70 -4.46 5.70 -17.90
C PRO A 70 -4.09 4.78 -16.72
N VAL A 71 -4.65 3.55 -16.73
CA VAL A 71 -4.34 2.59 -15.67
C VAL A 71 -2.83 2.34 -15.60
N ALA A 72 -2.27 2.48 -14.40
CA ALA A 72 -0.85 2.32 -14.19
C ALA A 72 -0.40 0.88 -14.44
N ALA A 73 0.79 0.71 -15.01
CA ALA A 73 1.41 -0.59 -15.23
C ALA A 73 1.67 -1.32 -13.90
N HIS A 74 1.64 -2.66 -13.94
CA HIS A 74 1.86 -3.51 -12.77
C HIS A 74 3.18 -3.21 -12.05
N ALA A 75 4.25 -2.99 -12.81
CA ALA A 75 5.56 -2.67 -12.27
C ALA A 75 5.55 -1.39 -11.43
N LEU A 76 4.79 -0.37 -11.84
CA LEU A 76 4.70 0.91 -11.13
C LEU A 76 3.89 0.78 -9.83
N ILE A 77 2.75 0.08 -9.86
CA ILE A 77 1.96 -0.17 -8.65
C ILE A 77 2.74 -1.06 -7.67
N LYS A 78 3.44 -2.08 -8.17
CA LYS A 78 4.31 -2.94 -7.35
C LYS A 78 5.42 -2.14 -6.69
N GLN A 79 6.11 -1.28 -7.44
CA GLN A 79 7.16 -0.41 -6.90
C GLN A 79 6.59 0.54 -5.84
N LEU A 80 5.45 1.19 -6.10
CA LEU A 80 4.81 2.07 -5.15
C LEU A 80 4.52 1.36 -3.82
N LEU A 81 3.89 0.18 -3.86
CA LEU A 81 3.58 -0.58 -2.65
C LEU A 81 4.83 -1.12 -1.95
N GLN A 82 5.87 -1.44 -2.71
CA GLN A 82 7.17 -1.79 -2.16
C GLN A 82 7.79 -0.61 -1.39
N ASP A 83 7.85 0.58 -2.00
CA ASP A 83 8.34 1.79 -1.35
C ASP A 83 7.55 2.08 -0.06
N ILE A 84 6.21 1.98 -0.11
CA ILE A 84 5.33 2.13 1.05
C ILE A 84 5.65 1.09 2.13
N SER A 85 5.82 -0.20 1.80
CA SER A 85 6.13 -1.23 2.79
C SER A 85 7.46 -0.98 3.51
N THR A 86 8.47 -0.50 2.77
CA THR A 86 9.82 -0.18 3.26
C THR A 86 9.91 1.15 4.00
N SER A 87 8.82 1.93 4.06
CA SER A 87 8.74 3.13 4.89
C SER A 87 8.76 2.83 6.39
N SER A 88 8.31 1.63 6.76
CA SER A 88 8.25 1.19 8.15
C SER A 88 9.58 0.59 8.61
N ILE A 89 9.68 0.31 9.92
CA ILE A 89 10.82 -0.41 10.53
C ILE A 89 10.94 -1.88 10.09
N MET A 90 9.96 -2.39 9.36
CA MET A 90 9.88 -3.76 8.87
C MET A 90 10.76 -3.93 7.62
N LYS A 91 11.59 -4.97 7.58
CA LYS A 91 12.33 -5.35 6.37
C LYS A 91 11.75 -6.62 5.74
N LEU A 92 11.40 -6.50 4.47
CA LEU A 92 10.96 -7.57 3.59
C LEU A 92 12.11 -7.84 2.61
N ASP A 93 12.54 -9.09 2.48
CA ASP A 93 13.48 -9.47 1.41
C ASP A 93 12.75 -9.61 0.06
N ASP A 94 13.48 -9.82 -1.03
CA ASP A 94 12.89 -9.88 -2.37
C ASP A 94 11.90 -11.05 -2.53
N TYR A 95 12.20 -12.19 -1.92
CA TYR A 95 11.31 -13.35 -1.91
C TYR A 95 10.00 -13.01 -1.19
N SER A 96 10.14 -12.34 -0.06
CA SER A 96 9.05 -11.86 0.78
C SER A 96 8.16 -10.87 0.05
N MET A 97 8.75 -9.87 -0.61
CA MET A 97 7.99 -8.91 -1.40
C MET A 97 7.27 -9.56 -2.58
N SER A 98 7.90 -10.55 -3.23
CA SER A 98 7.23 -11.28 -4.31
C SER A 98 6.01 -12.05 -3.81
N LYS A 99 6.13 -12.74 -2.67
CA LYS A 99 5.01 -13.48 -2.08
C LYS A 99 3.91 -12.55 -1.55
N LEU A 100 4.28 -11.41 -0.96
CA LEU A 100 3.33 -10.37 -0.58
C LEU A 100 2.55 -9.87 -1.79
N TRP A 101 3.23 -9.61 -2.92
CA TRP A 101 2.60 -9.21 -4.17
C TRP A 101 1.61 -10.25 -4.71
N ASP A 102 2.00 -11.53 -4.72
CA ASP A 102 1.12 -12.62 -5.14
C ASP A 102 -0.13 -12.70 -4.25
N LEU A 103 0.02 -12.59 -2.93
CA LEU A 103 -1.10 -12.61 -1.98
C LEU A 103 -2.08 -11.46 -2.23
N MET A 104 -1.58 -10.22 -2.26
CA MET A 104 -2.42 -9.03 -2.44
C MET A 104 -3.18 -9.07 -3.77
N THR A 105 -2.48 -9.39 -4.86
CA THR A 105 -3.06 -9.37 -6.20
C THR A 105 -4.10 -10.47 -6.38
N MET A 106 -3.82 -11.69 -5.94
CA MET A 106 -4.75 -12.81 -6.11
C MET A 106 -5.98 -12.70 -5.18
N ILE A 107 -5.83 -12.19 -3.95
CA ILE A 107 -6.97 -11.98 -3.05
C ILE A 107 -7.89 -10.91 -3.61
N PHE A 108 -7.35 -9.77 -4.03
CA PHE A 108 -8.16 -8.69 -4.59
C PHE A 108 -8.78 -9.06 -5.95
N LYS A 109 -8.02 -9.77 -6.81
CA LYS A 109 -8.55 -10.38 -8.05
C LYS A 109 -9.76 -11.26 -7.75
N TRP A 110 -9.66 -12.11 -6.73
CA TRP A 110 -10.77 -12.98 -6.34
C TRP A 110 -12.01 -12.16 -5.94
N GLN A 111 -11.85 -11.15 -5.07
CA GLN A 111 -12.95 -10.28 -4.65
C GLN A 111 -13.64 -9.61 -5.85
N LEU A 112 -12.87 -9.08 -6.80
CA LEU A 112 -13.40 -8.47 -8.02
C LEU A 112 -14.12 -9.48 -8.92
N SER A 113 -13.57 -10.68 -9.05
CA SER A 113 -14.11 -11.73 -9.93
C SER A 113 -15.45 -12.29 -9.45
N VAL A 114 -15.70 -12.25 -8.14
CA VAL A 114 -16.94 -12.78 -7.54
C VAL A 114 -17.95 -11.70 -7.14
N ALA A 115 -17.59 -10.42 -7.31
CA ALA A 115 -18.46 -9.29 -7.03
C ALA A 115 -19.62 -9.25 -8.04
N THR A 116 -20.76 -9.81 -7.66
CA THR A 116 -21.98 -9.82 -8.47
C THR A 116 -22.87 -8.60 -8.20
N ASN A 117 -23.09 -8.30 -6.92
CA ASN A 117 -24.05 -7.28 -6.47
C ASN A 117 -23.38 -6.11 -5.71
N GLN A 118 -22.06 -6.12 -5.60
CA GLN A 118 -21.31 -5.13 -4.82
C GLN A 118 -20.42 -4.34 -5.75
N SER A 119 -20.48 -3.02 -5.63
CA SER A 119 -19.62 -2.15 -6.41
C SER A 119 -18.18 -2.22 -5.88
N ILE A 120 -17.22 -1.88 -6.74
CA ILE A 120 -15.83 -1.70 -6.31
C ILE A 120 -15.69 -0.63 -5.22
N PHE A 121 -16.59 0.35 -5.18
CA PHE A 121 -16.63 1.36 -4.14
C PHE A 121 -17.02 0.76 -2.79
N ASP A 122 -17.95 -0.21 -2.76
CA ASP A 122 -18.31 -0.92 -1.53
C ASP A 122 -17.15 -1.76 -0.99
N ILE A 123 -16.43 -2.46 -1.88
CA ILE A 123 -15.22 -3.22 -1.54
C ILE A 123 -14.17 -2.27 -0.96
N THR A 124 -13.89 -1.16 -1.65
CA THR A 124 -12.91 -0.14 -1.20
C THR A 124 -13.27 0.45 0.15
N ARG A 125 -14.55 0.76 0.37
CA ARG A 125 -15.05 1.28 1.65
C ARG A 125 -14.90 0.26 2.78
N ARG A 126 -15.14 -1.02 2.52
CA ARG A 126 -14.93 -2.09 3.52
C ARG A 126 -13.45 -2.36 3.80
N HIS A 127 -12.59 -2.26 2.79
CA HIS A 127 -11.14 -2.31 2.96
C HIS A 127 -10.66 -1.21 3.91
N LEU A 128 -11.00 0.03 3.59
CA LEU A 128 -10.62 1.19 4.40
C LEU A 128 -11.18 1.10 5.83
N ARG A 129 -12.42 0.60 6.01
CA ARG A 129 -12.98 0.36 7.35
C ARG A 129 -12.22 -0.73 8.11
N SER A 130 -11.89 -1.82 7.43
CA SER A 130 -11.16 -2.92 8.04
C SER A 130 -9.76 -2.45 8.47
N VAL A 131 -9.09 -1.63 7.66
CA VAL A 131 -7.82 -0.99 8.05
C VAL A 131 -8.02 -0.08 9.27
N ALA A 132 -9.07 0.74 9.31
CA ALA A 132 -9.37 1.59 10.46
C ALA A 132 -9.57 0.82 11.77
N MET A 133 -10.05 -0.43 11.69
CA MET A 133 -10.17 -1.33 12.85
C MET A 133 -8.84 -1.94 13.31
N LEU A 134 -7.83 -1.98 12.44
CA LEU A 134 -6.49 -2.47 12.77
C LEU A 134 -5.60 -1.38 13.37
N MET A 135 -5.94 -0.11 13.16
CA MET A 135 -5.15 1.01 13.65
C MET A 135 -5.26 1.20 15.18
N PRO A 136 -4.18 1.63 15.84
CA PRO A 136 -4.20 1.91 17.27
C PRO A 136 -5.12 3.10 17.61
N GLN A 137 -5.51 3.22 18.88
CA GLN A 137 -6.51 4.21 19.30
C GLN A 137 -6.12 5.66 19.03
N PHE A 138 -4.82 5.96 19.09
CA PHE A 138 -4.27 7.30 18.85
C PHE A 138 -4.07 7.62 17.35
N PHE A 139 -4.32 6.66 16.45
CA PHE A 139 -4.26 6.92 15.02
C PHE A 139 -5.42 7.84 14.60
N PRO A 140 -5.17 8.93 13.84
CA PRO A 140 -6.22 9.84 13.40
C PRO A 140 -7.08 9.19 12.31
N LYS A 141 -8.19 8.58 12.73
CA LYS A 141 -9.16 7.95 11.83
C LYS A 141 -9.72 8.91 10.76
N CYS A 142 -9.62 10.22 10.99
CA CYS A 142 -10.00 11.24 10.02
C CYS A 142 -9.24 11.14 8.69
N ILE A 143 -8.00 10.63 8.66
CA ILE A 143 -7.26 10.37 7.39
C ILE A 143 -8.06 9.37 6.55
N ILE A 144 -8.43 8.24 7.15
CA ILE A 144 -9.16 7.17 6.47
C ILE A 144 -10.54 7.68 6.02
N GLU A 145 -11.23 8.44 6.86
CA GLU A 145 -12.51 9.07 6.51
C GLU A 145 -12.38 10.05 5.33
N GLN A 146 -11.30 10.82 5.25
CA GLN A 146 -11.03 11.68 4.10
C GLN A 146 -10.86 10.86 2.80
N VAL A 147 -10.14 9.74 2.85
CA VAL A 147 -9.99 8.85 1.69
C VAL A 147 -11.34 8.26 1.28
N MET A 148 -12.13 7.79 2.25
CA MET A 148 -13.49 7.29 1.99
C MET A 148 -14.36 8.36 1.32
N ARG A 149 -14.33 9.60 1.81
CA ARG A 149 -15.06 10.73 1.21
C ARG A 149 -14.60 11.05 -0.20
N ARG A 150 -13.32 10.88 -0.53
CA ARG A 150 -12.82 11.07 -1.91
C ARG A 150 -13.40 10.02 -2.87
N PHE A 151 -13.41 8.74 -2.48
CA PHE A 151 -14.06 7.69 -3.26
C PHE A 151 -15.57 7.89 -3.35
N GLU A 152 -16.23 8.33 -2.28
CA GLU A 152 -17.65 8.66 -2.30
C GLU A 152 -17.94 9.81 -3.26
N SER A 153 -17.19 10.91 -3.21
CA SER A 153 -17.30 12.02 -4.17
C SER A 153 -17.09 11.57 -5.62
N LEU A 154 -16.15 10.64 -5.84
CA LEU A 154 -15.93 10.05 -7.16
C LEU A 154 -17.13 9.20 -7.61
N SER A 155 -17.74 8.42 -6.73
CA SER A 155 -18.89 7.57 -7.06
C SER A 155 -20.10 8.36 -7.58
N HIS A 156 -20.33 9.55 -7.02
CA HIS A 156 -21.42 10.43 -7.45
C HIS A 156 -21.23 11.00 -8.86
N GLN A 157 -20.02 10.92 -9.42
CA GLN A 157 -19.71 11.38 -10.76
C GLN A 157 -19.79 10.24 -11.81
N PHE A 158 -20.00 9.00 -11.38
CA PHE A 158 -20.00 7.82 -12.25
C PHE A 158 -21.40 7.48 -12.73
N THR A 159 -21.53 7.21 -14.03
CA THR A 159 -22.71 6.56 -14.61
C THR A 159 -22.56 5.04 -14.60
N ASP A 160 -23.66 4.30 -14.80
CA ASP A 160 -23.65 2.82 -14.85
C ASP A 160 -22.65 2.25 -15.86
N ASP A 161 -22.43 2.95 -16.98
CA ASP A 161 -21.47 2.51 -17.99
C ASP A 161 -20.02 2.81 -17.57
N ASP A 162 -19.78 3.90 -16.85
CA ASP A 162 -18.48 4.20 -16.25
C ASP A 162 -18.09 3.14 -15.21
N TYR A 163 -19.06 2.69 -14.40
CA TYR A 163 -18.87 1.59 -13.46
C TYR A 163 -18.45 0.29 -14.16
N LYS A 164 -19.14 -0.08 -15.25
CA LYS A 164 -18.78 -1.27 -16.04
C LYS A 164 -17.40 -1.13 -16.67
N CYS A 165 -17.08 0.05 -17.21
CA CYS A 165 -15.79 0.33 -17.82
C CYS A 165 -14.66 0.16 -16.79
N LEU A 166 -14.79 0.81 -15.62
CA LEU A 166 -13.84 0.68 -14.51
C LEU A 166 -13.66 -0.77 -14.07
N ASN A 167 -14.76 -1.50 -13.84
CA ASN A 167 -14.71 -2.91 -13.44
C ASN A 167 -13.98 -3.76 -14.49
N ASN A 168 -14.28 -3.56 -15.78
CA ASN A 168 -13.62 -4.28 -16.87
C ASN A 168 -12.12 -3.95 -16.93
N THR A 169 -11.74 -2.67 -16.80
CA THR A 169 -10.34 -2.26 -16.74
C THR A 169 -9.60 -2.95 -15.59
N LEU A 170 -10.19 -3.01 -14.39
CA LEU A 170 -9.61 -3.71 -13.25
C LEU A 170 -9.49 -5.21 -13.49
N LEU A 171 -10.55 -5.88 -13.98
CA LEU A 171 -10.53 -7.31 -14.28
C LEU A 171 -9.46 -7.68 -15.33
N ILE A 172 -9.33 -6.85 -16.39
CA ILE A 172 -8.28 -7.02 -17.41
C ILE A 172 -6.90 -6.82 -16.79
N TRP A 173 -6.72 -5.80 -15.94
CA TRP A 173 -5.47 -5.58 -15.23
C TRP A 173 -5.07 -6.81 -14.39
N PHE A 174 -6.04 -7.47 -13.74
CA PHE A 174 -5.76 -8.68 -12.97
C PHE A 174 -5.66 -9.97 -13.81
N SER A 175 -5.92 -9.91 -15.11
CA SER A 175 -6.05 -11.12 -15.95
C SER A 175 -4.79 -11.98 -15.95
N GLU A 176 -3.61 -11.38 -15.92
CA GLU A 176 -2.31 -12.08 -15.99
C GLU A 176 -1.90 -12.83 -14.71
N PHE A 177 -2.55 -12.57 -13.57
CA PHE A 177 -2.19 -13.22 -12.30
C PHE A 177 -2.86 -14.60 -12.15
N HIS A 178 -2.03 -15.65 -12.04
CA HIS A 178 -2.52 -17.03 -11.95
C HIS A 178 -1.85 -17.82 -10.82
N THR A 179 -1.27 -17.13 -9.84
CA THR A 179 -0.52 -17.75 -8.75
C THR A 179 -1.47 -18.49 -7.80
N LYS A 180 -1.03 -19.66 -7.33
CA LYS A 180 -1.76 -20.41 -6.30
C LYS A 180 -1.53 -19.77 -4.93
N ILE A 181 -2.62 -19.53 -4.22
CA ILE A 181 -2.61 -18.92 -2.90
C ILE A 181 -3.20 -19.88 -1.88
N SER A 182 -2.38 -20.30 -0.93
CA SER A 182 -2.77 -21.24 0.12
C SER A 182 -4.03 -20.84 0.88
N VAL A 183 -4.17 -19.57 1.29
CA VAL A 183 -5.38 -19.10 1.99
C VAL A 183 -6.65 -19.17 1.14
N LEU A 184 -6.57 -18.86 -0.17
CA LEU A 184 -7.72 -18.97 -1.06
C LEU A 184 -8.10 -20.44 -1.28
N MET A 185 -7.13 -21.35 -1.36
CA MET A 185 -7.41 -22.79 -1.47
C MET A 185 -8.03 -23.35 -0.18
N ARG A 186 -7.51 -23.01 1.00
CA ARG A 186 -8.05 -23.45 2.30
C ARG A 186 -9.50 -23.02 2.50
N LEU A 187 -9.84 -21.81 2.05
CA LEU A 187 -11.20 -21.29 2.11
C LEU A 187 -12.11 -21.81 0.98
N GLY A 188 -11.62 -22.70 0.12
CA GLY A 188 -12.39 -23.24 -1.01
C GLY A 188 -12.72 -22.19 -2.08
N LEU A 189 -11.91 -21.16 -2.22
CA LEU A 189 -12.10 -20.03 -3.15
C LEU A 189 -11.28 -20.19 -4.44
N GLN A 190 -10.20 -20.96 -4.35
CA GLN A 190 -9.35 -21.33 -5.47
C GLN A 190 -9.22 -22.85 -5.54
N ARG A 191 -9.23 -23.41 -6.75
CA ARG A 191 -9.01 -24.84 -6.99
C ARG A 191 -7.52 -25.17 -6.93
N LYS A 192 -7.21 -26.47 -6.78
CA LYS A 192 -5.82 -26.98 -6.77
C LYS A 192 -5.07 -26.73 -8.09
N ASP A 193 -5.79 -26.48 -9.18
CA ASP A 193 -5.25 -26.08 -10.49
C ASP A 193 -4.88 -24.59 -10.56
N GLY A 194 -5.23 -23.78 -9.54
CA GLY A 194 -4.99 -22.33 -9.48
C GLY A 194 -6.14 -21.47 -10.01
N THR A 195 -7.20 -22.06 -10.55
CA THR A 195 -8.37 -21.31 -11.04
C THR A 195 -9.29 -20.88 -9.89
N LEU A 196 -9.92 -19.72 -10.03
CA LEU A 196 -10.87 -19.21 -9.04
C LEU A 196 -12.21 -19.93 -9.16
N ASN A 197 -12.85 -20.19 -8.01
CA ASN A 197 -14.18 -20.77 -7.95
C ASN A 197 -15.27 -19.76 -8.31
N LEU A 198 -16.37 -20.26 -8.88
CA LEU A 198 -17.51 -19.42 -9.25
C LEU A 198 -18.26 -18.95 -8.00
N PRO A 199 -18.91 -17.77 -8.04
CA PRO A 199 -19.71 -17.26 -6.93
C PRO A 199 -20.74 -18.28 -6.41
N SER A 200 -21.35 -19.08 -7.29
CA SER A 200 -22.34 -20.10 -6.92
C SER A 200 -21.81 -21.20 -6.00
N THR A 201 -20.50 -21.41 -5.94
CA THR A 201 -19.86 -22.42 -5.11
C THR A 201 -19.31 -21.89 -3.78
N ILE A 202 -19.41 -20.57 -3.54
CA ILE A 202 -18.80 -19.88 -2.39
C ILE A 202 -19.86 -19.60 -1.33
N SER A 203 -19.46 -19.66 -0.05
CA SER A 203 -20.35 -19.33 1.07
C SER A 203 -20.95 -17.92 0.96
N THR A 204 -22.26 -17.80 1.19
CA THR A 204 -23.01 -16.54 1.06
C THR A 204 -22.50 -15.44 1.99
N ASN A 205 -22.03 -15.80 3.19
CA ASN A 205 -21.46 -14.85 4.14
C ASN A 205 -20.21 -14.15 3.59
N LEU A 206 -19.31 -14.91 2.96
CA LEU A 206 -18.09 -14.35 2.38
C LEU A 206 -18.41 -13.49 1.15
N LEU A 207 -19.38 -13.92 0.34
CA LEU A 207 -19.85 -13.15 -0.81
C LEU A 207 -20.52 -11.83 -0.38
N HIS A 208 -21.20 -11.76 0.77
CA HIS A 208 -21.82 -10.53 1.25
C HIS A 208 -20.78 -9.50 1.76
N ASN A 209 -19.62 -9.98 2.18
CA ASN A 209 -18.62 -9.19 2.90
C ASN A 209 -17.32 -9.00 2.09
N LEU A 210 -17.40 -8.85 0.76
CA LEU A 210 -16.22 -8.68 -0.09
C LEU A 210 -15.46 -7.39 0.26
N GLY A 211 -14.16 -7.49 0.48
CA GLY A 211 -13.35 -6.38 0.98
C GLY A 211 -13.26 -6.29 2.50
N GLU A 212 -13.76 -7.28 3.23
CA GLU A 212 -13.28 -7.52 4.59
C GLU A 212 -11.96 -8.29 4.56
N ASN A 213 -11.15 -8.11 5.60
CA ASN A 213 -9.94 -8.91 5.81
C ASN A 213 -10.28 -10.42 5.82
N ILE A 214 -9.85 -11.12 4.76
CA ILE A 214 -10.16 -12.53 4.51
C ILE A 214 -9.60 -13.47 5.59
N TYR A 215 -8.53 -13.07 6.26
CA TYR A 215 -7.89 -13.87 7.31
C TYR A 215 -8.71 -13.96 8.61
N LYS A 216 -9.77 -13.15 8.74
CA LYS A 216 -10.79 -13.34 9.79
C LYS A 216 -11.51 -14.68 9.65
N TYR A 217 -11.59 -15.22 8.43
CA TYR A 217 -12.27 -16.47 8.12
C TYR A 217 -11.33 -17.69 8.21
N ASP A 218 -10.03 -17.50 8.00
CA ASP A 218 -9.00 -18.53 8.11
C ASP A 218 -8.75 -18.97 9.57
N ASN A 219 -9.02 -18.08 10.54
CA ASN A 219 -8.82 -18.34 11.98
C ASN A 219 -9.96 -19.17 12.63
N LYS A 220 -11.03 -19.49 11.91
CA LYS A 220 -12.03 -20.43 12.43
C LYS A 220 -11.51 -21.84 12.19
N LYS A 221 -10.89 -22.42 13.23
CA LYS A 221 -10.61 -23.86 13.35
C LYS A 221 -11.82 -24.65 12.83
N ASN A 222 -11.72 -25.20 11.62
CA ASN A 222 -12.50 -26.37 11.26
C ASN A 222 -11.85 -27.54 12.03
N PRO A 223 -12.53 -28.21 12.97
CA PRO A 223 -11.95 -29.28 13.78
C PRO A 223 -11.57 -30.54 12.99
N ILE A 224 -11.73 -30.55 11.67
CA ILE A 224 -11.66 -31.76 10.82
C ILE A 224 -10.32 -31.85 10.07
N GLU A 225 -9.53 -30.79 9.98
CA GLU A 225 -8.24 -30.79 9.24
C GLU A 225 -7.01 -30.87 10.16
N GLU A 226 -7.14 -31.40 11.37
CA GLU A 226 -6.00 -31.61 12.27
C GLU A 226 -5.12 -32.81 11.87
N PHE A 227 -5.48 -33.55 10.81
CA PHE A 227 -4.75 -34.76 10.40
C PHE A 227 -3.90 -34.64 9.12
N GLU A 228 -3.98 -33.54 8.35
CA GLU A 228 -3.19 -33.36 7.11
C GLU A 228 -2.23 -32.16 7.11
N ASN A 229 -2.18 -31.36 8.18
CA ASN A 229 -1.42 -30.10 8.22
C ASN A 229 0.11 -30.23 8.43
N ARG A 230 0.73 -31.32 7.99
CA ARG A 230 2.19 -31.42 7.88
C ARG A 230 2.64 -31.56 6.43
N CYS A 231 2.35 -30.56 5.61
CA CYS A 231 3.07 -30.37 4.36
C CYS A 231 3.07 -28.88 3.96
N ALA A 232 4.26 -28.28 3.88
CA ALA A 232 4.66 -27.06 3.16
C ALA A 232 3.92 -25.70 3.36
N ASP A 233 2.68 -25.66 3.82
CA ASP A 233 1.77 -24.53 3.57
C ASP A 233 1.75 -23.44 4.65
N THR A 234 2.37 -23.67 5.80
CA THR A 234 2.61 -22.64 6.84
C THR A 234 3.81 -21.74 6.49
N ASN A 235 4.58 -22.09 5.46
CA ASN A 235 5.84 -21.40 5.13
C ASN A 235 5.63 -20.10 4.34
N GLU A 236 4.56 -19.98 3.55
CA GLU A 236 4.36 -18.78 2.71
C GLU A 236 4.18 -17.49 3.54
N ILE A 237 3.45 -17.57 4.66
CA ILE A 237 3.27 -16.45 5.58
C ILE A 237 4.46 -16.35 6.54
N ASN A 238 5.11 -17.44 6.95
CA ASN A 238 6.21 -17.34 7.91
C ASN A 238 7.49 -16.70 7.31
N CYS A 239 7.75 -16.86 6.01
CA CYS A 239 8.99 -16.43 5.37
C CYS A 239 9.13 -14.92 5.07
N LEU A 240 8.07 -14.11 5.14
CA LEU A 240 8.11 -12.76 4.53
C LEU A 240 9.04 -11.67 5.23
N LEU A 241 9.81 -11.90 6.32
CA LEU A 241 10.35 -10.87 7.27
C LEU A 241 11.78 -11.32 7.50
N SER A 242 12.73 -10.51 7.06
CA SER A 242 14.14 -10.82 7.24
C SER A 242 14.67 -10.31 8.58
N SER A 243 14.16 -9.17 9.09
CA SER A 243 14.56 -8.56 10.38
C SER A 243 13.64 -7.38 10.77
N ILE A 244 13.49 -7.10 12.08
CA ILE A 244 12.92 -5.85 12.61
C ILE A 244 14.02 -5.13 13.41
N GLU A 245 14.43 -3.94 12.98
CA GLU A 245 15.50 -3.17 13.64
C GLU A 245 15.01 -2.42 14.90
N LYS A 246 15.96 -1.93 15.71
CA LYS A 246 15.72 -1.03 16.87
C LYS A 246 15.88 0.46 16.50
N THR A 247 15.91 0.82 15.22
CA THR A 247 16.27 2.16 14.71
C THR A 247 15.06 3.02 14.38
N ASN A 248 15.23 4.34 14.51
CA ASN A 248 14.20 5.35 14.27
C ASN A 248 13.64 5.25 12.84
N SER A 249 12.31 5.30 12.72
CA SER A 249 11.57 5.35 11.45
C SER A 249 12.14 6.45 10.56
N LYS A 250 12.23 6.21 9.24
CA LYS A 250 12.71 7.22 8.30
C LYS A 250 11.71 8.39 8.32
N ASN A 251 12.18 9.58 8.71
CA ASN A 251 11.34 10.79 8.73
C ASN A 251 10.89 11.23 7.33
N LYS A 252 11.53 10.72 6.27
CA LYS A 252 11.21 11.02 4.87
C LYS A 252 11.23 9.74 4.04
N VAL A 253 10.22 9.59 3.18
CA VAL A 253 10.07 8.48 2.24
C VAL A 253 9.93 9.07 0.84
N GLU A 254 10.76 8.59 -0.09
CA GLU A 254 10.63 8.91 -1.51
C GLU A 254 9.73 7.86 -2.17
N LEU A 255 8.59 8.29 -2.71
CA LEU A 255 7.70 7.42 -3.47
C LEU A 255 7.87 7.68 -4.96
N GLN A 256 8.03 6.60 -5.73
CA GLN A 256 7.92 6.66 -7.18
C GLN A 256 6.44 6.64 -7.56
N LEU A 257 5.94 7.75 -8.10
CA LEU A 257 4.53 7.86 -8.48
C LEU A 257 4.22 6.98 -9.71
N PRO A 258 3.05 6.32 -9.75
CA PRO A 258 2.70 5.39 -10.82
C PRO A 258 2.16 6.10 -12.08
N ILE A 259 2.66 7.29 -12.40
CA ILE A 259 2.16 8.15 -13.49
C ILE A 259 3.17 8.18 -14.63
N GLU A 260 2.76 7.74 -15.83
CA GLU A 260 3.50 7.97 -17.06
C GLU A 260 2.89 9.16 -17.81
N PHE A 261 3.58 10.30 -17.84
CA PHE A 261 3.19 11.41 -18.70
C PHE A 261 3.63 11.10 -20.14
N GLY A 262 2.66 10.98 -21.05
CA GLY A 262 2.90 10.85 -22.48
C GLY A 262 3.42 12.15 -23.10
N THR A 263 4.69 12.50 -22.88
CA THR A 263 5.52 13.34 -23.76
C THR A 263 7.01 13.04 -23.49
N THR A 264 7.85 13.23 -24.51
CA THR A 264 9.24 12.77 -24.67
C THR A 264 10.29 13.36 -23.71
N SER A 265 10.03 13.33 -22.41
CA SER A 265 11.03 13.49 -21.35
C SER A 265 10.54 12.75 -20.10
N SER A 266 10.93 11.48 -19.99
CA SER A 266 10.70 10.60 -18.86
C SER A 266 11.39 11.12 -17.59
N LYS A 267 10.82 12.13 -16.94
CA LYS A 267 11.18 12.48 -15.57
C LYS A 267 10.22 11.77 -14.63
N LYS A 268 10.71 10.70 -14.00
CA LYS A 268 10.07 10.04 -12.86
C LYS A 268 9.76 11.12 -11.81
N LYS A 269 8.48 11.28 -11.45
CA LYS A 269 8.10 12.20 -10.38
C LYS A 269 8.28 11.48 -9.05
N THR A 270 9.29 11.88 -8.29
CA THR A 270 9.51 11.42 -6.92
C THR A 270 8.73 12.32 -5.97
N LEU A 271 7.94 11.72 -5.09
CA LEU A 271 7.23 12.44 -4.04
C LEU A 271 7.91 12.18 -2.70
N GLU A 272 8.43 13.24 -2.06
CA GLU A 272 8.88 13.19 -0.68
C GLU A 272 7.68 13.30 0.28
N ILE A 273 7.49 12.27 1.10
CA ILE A 273 6.46 12.22 2.14
C ILE A 273 7.12 12.12 3.51
N THR A 274 6.70 12.98 4.43
CA THR A 274 7.05 12.85 5.84
C THR A 274 6.10 11.85 6.51
N THR A 275 6.64 11.00 7.37
CA THR A 275 5.89 9.94 8.08
C THR A 275 5.21 10.46 9.35
N ASP A 276 5.15 11.78 9.53
CA ASP A 276 4.49 12.41 10.65
C ASP A 276 2.96 12.42 10.47
N ILE A 277 2.28 12.16 11.58
CA ILE A 277 0.82 12.09 11.67
C ILE A 277 0.19 13.50 11.60
N GLN A 278 1.02 14.55 11.59
CA GLN A 278 0.64 15.96 11.53
C GLN A 278 0.57 16.42 10.07
N PHE A 279 -0.60 16.30 9.44
CA PHE A 279 -0.82 16.86 8.11
C PHE A 279 -1.02 18.38 8.26
N GLU A 280 0.05 19.16 8.10
CA GLU A 280 -0.11 20.61 8.00
C GLU A 280 -1.06 20.94 6.85
N THR A 281 -2.07 21.77 7.14
CA THR A 281 -2.96 22.35 6.14
C THR A 281 -2.13 23.37 5.37
N ILE A 282 -1.68 23.05 4.16
CA ILE A 282 -0.84 23.99 3.39
C ILE A 282 -1.40 24.22 2.00
N ASP A 283 -1.74 25.48 1.78
CA ASP A 283 -2.11 26.11 0.53
C ASP A 283 -1.12 25.83 -0.60
N THR A 284 -1.67 25.65 -1.79
CA THR A 284 -0.94 25.54 -3.04
C THR A 284 -0.36 26.90 -3.42
N SER A 285 0.94 27.08 -3.24
CA SER A 285 1.68 28.16 -3.90
C SER A 285 2.71 27.60 -4.87
N PHE A 286 2.36 27.65 -6.16
CA PHE A 286 3.35 27.65 -7.23
C PHE A 286 4.25 28.87 -7.07
N LYS A 287 5.58 28.68 -7.09
CA LYS A 287 6.50 29.74 -7.51
C LYS A 287 7.75 29.18 -8.20
N ILE A 288 8.05 29.87 -9.29
CA ILE A 288 9.08 29.64 -10.30
C ILE A 288 10.47 29.99 -9.73
N LYS A 289 11.50 29.35 -10.30
CA LYS A 289 12.96 29.43 -10.11
C LYS A 289 13.61 30.73 -9.59
N ASN A 290 14.78 30.48 -8.97
CA ASN A 290 16.00 31.28 -8.75
C ASN A 290 16.10 32.13 -7.47
N THR A 291 16.98 31.74 -6.54
CA THR A 291 18.30 32.39 -6.28
C THR A 291 19.08 31.63 -5.22
N ASP A 292 20.41 31.58 -5.37
CA ASP A 292 21.38 30.96 -4.48
C ASP A 292 21.30 31.47 -3.03
N LEU A 293 21.48 30.56 -2.07
CA LEU A 293 22.20 30.84 -0.82
C LEU A 293 22.99 29.58 -0.41
N THR A 294 24.30 29.67 -0.53
CA THR A 294 25.29 28.74 0.02
C THR A 294 25.19 28.67 1.54
N PHE A 295 25.25 27.46 2.09
CA PHE A 295 25.45 27.23 3.52
C PHE A 295 26.67 26.32 3.70
N ILE A 296 27.70 26.82 4.39
CA ILE A 296 28.89 26.05 4.80
C ILE A 296 28.63 25.64 6.25
N PRO A 297 28.51 24.34 6.57
CA PRO A 297 28.34 23.90 7.95
C PRO A 297 29.68 23.89 8.69
N ASP A 298 29.71 24.48 9.89
CA ASP A 298 30.80 24.34 10.86
C ASP A 298 30.92 22.88 11.30
N ILE A 299 32.09 22.28 11.02
CA ILE A 299 32.45 20.93 11.44
C ILE A 299 33.14 21.05 12.81
N PRO A 300 32.73 20.28 13.83
CA PRO A 300 33.45 20.24 15.12
C PRO A 300 34.84 19.62 14.94
N LYS A 301 35.85 20.29 15.49
CA LYS A 301 37.28 19.93 15.39
C LYS A 301 37.57 18.53 15.97
N SER A 302 38.49 17.84 15.31
CA SER A 302 38.98 16.50 15.69
C SER A 302 39.92 16.58 16.91
N PRO A 303 39.98 15.55 17.80
CA PRO A 303 40.87 15.52 18.97
C PRO A 303 42.38 15.60 18.65
N GLN A 304 42.74 15.53 17.37
CA GLN A 304 44.12 15.64 16.90
C GLN A 304 44.57 17.10 16.67
N GLU A 305 43.63 18.06 16.58
CA GLU A 305 43.95 19.50 16.45
C GLU A 305 44.20 20.16 17.82
N ASP A 306 43.55 19.69 18.90
CA ASP A 306 43.76 20.19 20.28
C ASP A 306 45.17 19.85 20.82
N LEU A 307 45.79 18.77 20.35
CA LEU A 307 47.15 18.38 20.73
C LEU A 307 48.24 19.28 20.11
N LEU A 308 47.97 19.88 18.95
CA LEU A 308 48.86 20.87 18.33
C LEU A 308 48.71 22.26 18.95
N GLU A 309 47.54 22.59 19.49
CA GLU A 309 47.29 23.88 20.16
C GLU A 309 47.94 23.93 21.56
N MET A 310 48.08 22.78 22.24
CA MET A 310 48.83 22.67 23.50
C MET A 310 50.36 22.68 23.36
N LEU A 311 50.91 22.36 22.17
CA LEU A 311 52.36 22.35 21.91
C LEU A 311 52.86 23.66 21.27
N GLY A 312 51.96 24.59 20.93
CA GLY A 312 52.27 25.83 20.21
C GLY A 312 52.42 27.10 21.04
N THR A 313 52.18 27.07 22.36
CA THR A 313 52.30 28.25 23.24
C THR A 313 53.62 28.28 24.02
N ILE A 314 54.76 28.21 23.33
CA ILE A 314 56.03 28.72 23.86
C ILE A 314 56.79 29.37 22.69
N GLY A 315 56.71 30.69 22.59
CA GLY A 315 57.53 31.47 21.66
C GLY A 315 56.79 32.65 21.05
N ASP A 316 56.65 33.73 21.82
CA ASP A 316 57.13 35.05 21.42
C ASP A 316 56.66 36.11 22.45
N SER A 317 57.45 36.21 23.52
CA SER A 317 57.57 37.43 24.31
C SER A 317 59.04 37.87 24.29
N MET A 318 59.44 38.56 23.22
CA MET A 318 60.34 39.71 23.21
C MET A 318 60.54 40.22 21.78
#